data_AF-A0A085ZFY7-F1
#
_entry.id   AF-A0A085ZFY7-F1
#
_cell.length_a   1.000
_cell.length_b   1.000
_cell.length_c   1.000
_cell.angle_alpha   90.00
_cell.angle_beta   90.00
_cell.angle_gamma   90.00
#
_symmetry.space_group_name_H-M   'P 1'
#
loop_
_entity.id
_entity.type
_entity.pdbx_description
1 polymer ?
#
loop_
_entity_poly.entity_id
_entity_poly.type
_entity_poly.pdbx_seq_one_letter_code
_entity_poly.pdbx_strand_id
1 'polypeptide(L)'
;MILTLSSCKKSEFENLLINPHKKWSYINNSKYNRNSRAVFYMKFYENGDFENRYTSSDRKHILLDGEQRDCYWSFSEKDSILELCDYTYKILEYQKDTIRLIEVKNNFKCLFVNHALK
;
A
#
# COMPACT_ATOMS: atom_id res chain seq x y z
N MET A 1 11.87 -0.68 36.24
CA MET A 1 10.54 -0.72 35.60
C MET A 1 10.74 -1.17 34.17
N ILE A 2 10.56 -2.46 33.90
CA ILE A 2 10.75 -3.03 32.56
C ILE A 2 9.42 -2.81 31.82
N LEU A 3 9.39 -1.83 30.91
CA LEU A 3 8.32 -1.68 29.94
C LEU A 3 8.44 -2.84 28.95
N THR A 4 7.77 -3.95 29.25
CA THR A 4 7.46 -4.95 28.24
C THR A 4 6.52 -4.30 27.25
N LEU A 5 7.07 -3.75 26.16
CA LEU A 5 6.32 -3.43 24.95
C LEU A 5 5.68 -4.73 24.50
N SER A 6 4.42 -4.95 24.89
CA SER A 6 3.56 -5.96 24.30
C SER A 6 3.57 -5.69 22.79
N SER A 7 4.32 -6.51 22.07
CA SER A 7 4.31 -6.55 20.61
C SER A 7 2.86 -6.75 20.20
N CYS A 8 2.17 -5.67 19.81
CA CYS A 8 0.86 -5.76 19.18
C CYS A 8 1.02 -6.71 17.99
N LYS A 9 0.41 -7.89 18.10
CA LYS A 9 0.46 -8.88 17.03
C LYS A 9 -0.23 -8.27 15.81
N LYS A 10 0.52 -8.13 14.73
CA LYS A 10 0.02 -7.65 13.44
C LYS A 10 -1.09 -8.56 12.93
N SER A 11 -2.13 -7.98 12.33
CA SER A 11 -3.23 -8.70 11.70
C SER A 11 -2.74 -9.53 10.49
N GLU A 12 -3.56 -10.46 10.01
CA GLU A 12 -3.25 -11.23 8.79
C GLU A 12 -3.03 -10.30 7.59
N PHE A 13 -3.87 -9.27 7.47
CA PHE A 13 -3.74 -8.25 6.43
C PHE A 13 -2.44 -7.46 6.53
N GLU A 14 -2.06 -6.99 7.72
CA GLU A 14 -0.79 -6.26 7.90
C GLU A 14 0.39 -7.14 7.52
N ASN A 15 0.41 -8.39 7.97
CA ASN A 15 1.47 -9.35 7.63
C ASN A 15 1.56 -9.62 6.12
N LEU A 16 0.41 -9.64 5.42
CA LEU A 16 0.36 -9.73 3.97
C LEU A 16 0.95 -8.48 3.30
N LEU A 17 0.58 -7.29 3.78
CA LEU A 17 0.94 -6.01 3.20
C LEU A 17 2.44 -5.71 3.32
N ILE A 18 3.02 -5.93 4.51
CA ILE A 18 4.44 -5.68 4.83
C ILE A 18 5.39 -6.79 4.39
N ASN A 19 4.87 -7.88 3.80
CA ASN A 19 5.68 -9.02 3.44
C ASN A 19 6.84 -8.59 2.51
N PRO A 20 8.11 -8.86 2.88
CA PRO A 20 9.27 -8.33 2.15
C PRO A 20 9.41 -8.88 0.72
N HIS A 21 8.74 -10.00 0.41
CA HIS A 21 8.68 -10.62 -0.91
C HIS A 21 7.54 -10.08 -1.78
N LYS A 22 6.70 -9.18 -1.26
CA LYS A 22 5.59 -8.58 -1.99
C LYS A 22 5.96 -7.21 -2.53
N LYS A 23 5.45 -6.92 -3.73
CA LYS A 23 5.58 -5.64 -4.43
C LYS A 23 4.22 -5.28 -4.98
N TRP A 24 3.58 -4.27 -4.39
CA TRP A 24 2.18 -3.96 -4.67
C TRP A 24 2.05 -2.85 -5.71
N SER A 25 1.53 -3.15 -6.88
CA SER A 25 1.18 -2.12 -7.85
C SER A 25 -0.22 -1.61 -7.60
N TYR A 26 -0.34 -0.28 -7.53
CA TYR A 26 -1.61 0.41 -7.43
C TYR A 26 -2.25 0.54 -8.82
N ILE A 27 -3.45 0.01 -8.97
CA ILE A 27 -4.26 0.14 -10.17
C ILE A 27 -5.53 0.90 -9.79
N ASN A 28 -5.69 2.09 -10.36
CA ASN A 28 -6.93 2.85 -10.30
C ASN A 28 -7.65 2.78 -11.65
N ASN A 29 -8.87 2.23 -11.66
CA ASN A 29 -9.66 2.04 -12.88
C ASN A 29 -10.01 3.35 -13.61
N SER A 30 -10.01 4.50 -12.94
CA SER A 30 -10.35 5.79 -13.56
C SER A 30 -9.16 6.53 -14.17
N LYS A 31 -7.92 6.15 -13.85
CA LYS A 31 -6.68 6.88 -14.21
C LYS A 31 -5.74 6.12 -15.16
N TYR A 32 -6.18 5.06 -15.86
CA TYR A 32 -5.33 4.32 -16.80
C TYR A 32 -5.03 5.17 -18.07
N ASN A 33 -4.16 6.16 -17.92
CA ASN A 33 -3.65 6.95 -19.02
C ASN A 33 -2.53 6.13 -19.68
N ARG A 34 -2.75 5.70 -20.93
CA ARG A 34 -1.88 4.78 -21.70
C ARG A 34 -0.41 5.21 -21.82
N ASN A 35 -0.05 6.44 -21.40
CA ASN A 35 1.30 6.99 -21.48
C ASN A 35 2.14 6.86 -20.20
N SER A 36 1.60 6.39 -19.05
CA SER A 36 2.44 6.17 -17.85
C SER A 36 3.13 4.81 -17.91
N ARG A 37 4.20 4.71 -18.72
CA ARG A 37 5.10 3.54 -18.80
C ARG A 37 5.90 3.24 -17.51
N ALA A 38 5.64 3.92 -16.42
CA ALA A 38 6.22 3.60 -15.13
C ALA A 38 5.27 2.62 -14.43
N VAL A 39 5.58 1.31 -14.45
CA VAL A 39 4.94 0.40 -13.50
C VAL A 39 5.54 0.76 -12.14
N PHE A 40 4.73 1.38 -11.28
CA PHE A 40 5.09 1.68 -9.90
C PHE A 40 4.75 0.47 -9.04
N TYR A 41 5.62 0.14 -8.08
CA TYR A 41 5.24 -0.73 -6.98
C TYR A 41 5.53 -0.07 -5.63
N MET A 42 4.62 -0.30 -4.70
CA MET A 42 4.70 0.07 -3.30
C MET A 42 5.33 -1.06 -2.51
N LYS A 43 6.17 -0.68 -1.54
CA LYS A 43 6.67 -1.57 -0.50
C LYS A 43 6.41 -0.95 0.86
N PHE A 44 5.70 -1.68 1.71
CA PHE A 44 5.28 -1.24 3.05
C PHE A 44 6.22 -1.83 4.11
N TYR A 45 6.47 -1.05 5.16
CA TYR A 45 7.36 -1.39 6.26
C TYR A 45 6.63 -1.40 7.60
N GLU A 46 7.11 -2.23 8.53
CA GLU A 46 6.51 -2.41 9.87
C GLU A 46 6.37 -1.13 10.69
N ASN A 47 7.25 -0.17 10.47
CA ASN A 47 7.28 1.10 11.19
C ASN A 47 6.26 2.13 10.67
N GLY A 48 5.40 1.77 9.71
CA GLY A 48 4.45 2.67 9.09
C GLY A 48 5.01 3.43 7.89
N ASP A 49 6.28 3.24 7.54
CA ASP A 49 6.84 3.80 6.31
C ASP A 49 6.41 2.97 5.10
N PHE A 50 6.41 3.60 3.92
CA PHE A 50 6.40 2.87 2.65
C PHE A 50 7.17 3.66 1.58
N GLU A 51 7.56 2.97 0.51
CA GLU A 51 8.22 3.58 -0.62
C GLU A 51 7.52 3.21 -1.93
N ASN A 52 7.47 4.15 -2.87
CA ASN A 52 7.14 3.86 -4.26
C ASN A 52 8.43 3.64 -5.05
N ARG A 53 8.46 2.61 -5.89
CA ARG A 53 9.60 2.30 -6.77
C ARG A 53 9.12 2.23 -8.21
N TYR A 54 9.91 2.82 -9.10
CA TYR A 54 9.71 2.71 -10.54
C TYR A 54 10.32 1.41 -11.05
N THR A 55 9.59 0.64 -11.87
CA THR A 55 10.13 -0.55 -12.53
C THR A 55 11.32 -0.26 -13.45
N SER A 56 11.41 0.95 -14.00
CA SER A 56 12.50 1.37 -14.90
C SER A 56 13.69 2.05 -14.20
N SER A 57 13.65 2.19 -12.87
CA SER A 57 14.70 2.90 -12.11
C SER A 57 14.69 2.47 -10.64
N ASP A 58 15.85 2.04 -10.13
CA ASP A 58 16.04 1.73 -8.70
C ASP A 58 15.95 2.95 -7.75
N ARG A 59 15.62 4.13 -8.29
CA ARG A 59 15.41 5.33 -7.47
C ARG A 59 14.15 5.16 -6.63
N LYS A 60 14.36 5.22 -5.32
CA LYS A 60 13.30 5.32 -4.31
C LYS A 60 12.73 6.73 -4.37
N HIS A 61 11.43 6.84 -4.60
CA HIS A 61 10.73 8.12 -4.42
C HIS A 61 9.41 7.85 -3.71
N ILE A 62 9.08 8.64 -2.69
CA ILE A 62 7.74 8.59 -2.08
C ILE A 62 6.84 9.47 -2.95
N LEU A 63 6.42 8.97 -4.11
CA LEU A 63 5.50 9.68 -5.01
C LEU A 63 4.20 8.89 -5.11
N LEU A 64 3.17 9.36 -4.41
CA LEU A 64 1.78 8.99 -4.71
C LEU A 64 1.20 10.20 -5.47
N ASP A 65 0.78 10.00 -6.72
CA ASP A 65 0.32 11.08 -7.62
C ASP A 65 1.38 12.16 -8.00
N GLY A 66 2.68 11.94 -7.75
CA GLY A 66 3.77 12.75 -8.34
C GLY A 66 4.40 13.81 -7.43
N GLU A 67 4.00 13.93 -6.17
CA GLU A 67 4.61 14.85 -5.19
C GLU A 67 5.44 14.10 -4.15
N GLN A 68 6.67 14.58 -3.89
CA GLN A 68 7.55 13.99 -2.86
C GLN A 68 7.15 14.56 -1.50
N ARG A 69 6.66 13.68 -0.62
CA ARG A 69 6.22 14.05 0.72
C ARG A 69 6.52 12.95 1.72
N ASP A 70 6.71 13.35 2.97
CA ASP A 70 6.70 12.40 4.08
C ASP A 70 5.32 11.76 4.12
N CYS A 71 5.29 10.45 3.96
CA CYS A 71 4.04 9.74 3.86
C CYS A 71 4.17 8.38 4.55
N TYR A 72 3.12 8.07 5.30
CA TYR A 72 3.02 6.88 6.14
C TYR A 72 1.78 6.08 5.78
N TRP A 73 1.73 4.86 6.28
CA TRP A 73 0.56 4.01 6.21
C TRP A 73 0.15 3.52 7.61
N SER A 74 -1.14 3.28 7.79
CA SER A 74 -1.70 2.70 9.00
C SER A 74 -2.86 1.77 8.64
N PHE A 75 -3.17 0.79 9.50
CA PHE A 75 -4.31 -0.09 9.29
C PHE A 75 -5.13 -0.25 10.58
N SER A 76 -6.44 -0.02 10.48
CA SER A 76 -7.43 -0.39 11.50
C SER A 76 -8.11 -1.69 11.08
N GLU A 77 -7.81 -2.78 11.79
CA GLU A 77 -8.47 -4.08 11.57
C GLU A 77 -9.98 -4.01 11.88
N LYS A 78 -10.32 -3.32 12.97
CA LYS A 78 -11.71 -3.13 13.43
C LYS A 78 -12.58 -2.50 12.34
N ASP A 79 -12.05 -1.48 11.67
CA ASP A 79 -12.81 -0.70 10.68
C ASP A 79 -12.52 -1.17 9.24
N SER A 80 -11.54 -2.07 9.07
CA SER A 80 -11.00 -2.46 7.77
C SER A 80 -10.56 -1.25 6.94
N ILE A 81 -9.89 -0.29 7.58
CA ILE A 81 -9.42 0.95 6.96
C ILE A 81 -7.90 0.92 6.85
N LEU A 82 -7.41 1.15 5.63
CA LEU A 82 -6.02 1.44 5.32
C LEU A 82 -5.89 2.95 5.07
N GLU A 83 -5.06 3.63 5.86
CA GLU A 83 -4.66 5.00 5.57
C GLU A 83 -3.32 4.96 4.84
N LEU A 84 -3.20 5.74 3.78
CA LEU A 84 -2.01 5.84 2.95
C LEU A 84 -1.84 7.30 2.50
N CYS A 85 -0.86 8.01 3.07
CA CYS A 85 -0.80 9.47 2.98
C CYS A 85 -2.15 10.09 3.39
N ASP A 86 -2.70 10.97 2.55
CA ASP A 86 -4.01 11.61 2.72
C ASP A 86 -5.18 10.78 2.17
N TYR A 87 -4.91 9.54 1.74
CA TYR A 87 -5.93 8.67 1.17
C TYR A 87 -6.40 7.67 2.23
N THR A 88 -7.70 7.63 2.42
CA THR A 88 -8.37 6.64 3.27
C THR A 88 -9.03 5.61 2.39
N TYR A 89 -8.66 4.34 2.57
CA TYR A 89 -9.18 3.21 1.81
C TYR A 89 -9.92 2.26 2.74
N LYS A 90 -11.13 1.87 2.35
CA LYS A 90 -11.80 0.72 2.96
C LYS A 90 -11.38 -0.54 2.20
N ILE A 91 -10.87 -1.53 2.94
CA ILE A 91 -10.55 -2.85 2.40
C ILE A 91 -11.87 -3.59 2.15
N LEU A 92 -12.08 -4.02 0.90
CA LEU A 92 -13.27 -4.77 0.51
C LEU A 92 -13.02 -6.28 0.62
N GLU A 93 -11.86 -6.71 0.13
CA GLU A 93 -11.41 -8.09 0.16
C GLU A 93 -9.92 -8.14 -0.13
N TYR A 94 -9.24 -9.17 0.37
CA TYR A 94 -7.86 -9.43 0.04
C TYR A 94 -7.62 -10.94 -0.11
N GLN A 95 -6.67 -11.26 -0.96
CA GLN A 95 -6.13 -12.59 -1.21
C GLN A 95 -4.60 -12.49 -1.21
N LYS A 96 -3.93 -13.62 -1.35
CA LYS A 96 -2.47 -13.70 -1.36
C LYS A 96 -1.79 -12.68 -2.29
N ASP A 97 -2.36 -12.38 -3.45
CA ASP A 97 -1.73 -11.53 -4.47
C ASP A 97 -2.60 -10.34 -4.93
N THR A 98 -3.78 -10.15 -4.31
CA THR A 98 -4.68 -9.05 -4.67
C THR A 98 -5.31 -8.43 -3.43
N ILE A 99 -5.44 -7.11 -3.42
CA ILE A 99 -6.20 -6.38 -2.39
C ILE A 99 -7.16 -5.46 -3.14
N ARG A 100 -8.47 -5.65 -2.95
CA ARG A 100 -9.48 -4.75 -3.50
C ARG A 100 -9.88 -3.75 -2.42
N LEU A 101 -9.83 -2.49 -2.80
CA LEU A 101 -10.09 -1.36 -1.91
C LEU A 101 -11.00 -0.34 -2.59
N ILE A 102 -11.67 0.46 -1.77
CA ILE A 102 -12.41 1.63 -2.22
C ILE A 102 -11.93 2.86 -1.44
N GLU A 103 -11.58 3.92 -2.15
CA GLU A 103 -11.23 5.19 -1.53
C GLU A 103 -12.49 5.82 -0.93
N VAL A 104 -12.46 6.14 0.37
CA VAL A 104 -13.63 6.61 1.12
C VAL A 104 -14.12 7.97 0.62
N LYS A 105 -13.20 8.85 0.22
CA LYS A 105 -13.52 10.24 -0.16
C LYS A 105 -14.37 10.35 -1.43
N ASN A 106 -14.11 9.52 -2.43
CA ASN A 106 -14.69 9.64 -3.77
C ASN A 106 -15.29 8.32 -4.29
N ASN A 107 -15.29 7.26 -3.47
CA ASN A 107 -15.78 5.93 -3.81
C ASN A 107 -15.06 5.29 -5.02
N PHE A 108 -13.83 5.69 -5.32
CA PHE A 108 -13.07 5.05 -6.39
C PHE A 108 -12.59 3.66 -5.98
N LYS A 109 -12.90 2.70 -6.84
CA LYS A 109 -12.42 1.32 -6.69
C LYS A 109 -10.99 1.24 -7.18
N CYS A 110 -10.15 0.65 -6.35
CA CYS A 110 -8.75 0.44 -6.61
C CYS A 110 -8.38 -1.02 -6.37
N LEU A 111 -7.29 -1.43 -6.97
CA LEU A 111 -6.74 -2.78 -6.85
C LEU A 111 -5.25 -2.66 -6.57
N PHE A 112 -4.78 -3.26 -5.48
CA PHE A 112 -3.36 -3.55 -5.35
C PHE A 112 -3.11 -4.97 -5.87
N VAL A 113 -2.17 -5.10 -6.80
CA VAL A 113 -1.74 -6.39 -7.35
C VAL A 113 -0.29 -6.64 -6.98
N ASN A 114 0.00 -7.81 -6.44
CA ASN A 114 1.36 -8.21 -6.17
C ASN A 114 2.07 -8.70 -7.45
N HIS A 115 3.19 -8.09 -7.80
CA HIS A 115 4.07 -8.52 -8.89
C HIS A 115 5.29 -9.29 -8.37
N ALA A 116 5.09 -10.29 -7.50
CA ALA A 116 6.20 -11.17 -7.14
C ALA A 116 6.80 -11.75 -8.43
N LEU A 117 8.05 -11.38 -8.71
CA LEU A 117 8.82 -11.95 -9.81
C LEU A 117 8.93 -13.45 -9.52
N LYS A 118 8.37 -14.27 -10.41
CA LYS A 118 8.67 -15.70 -10.44
C LYS A 118 10.15 -15.89 -10.75
#